data_AF-A0A8B8I2P6-F1
#
_entry.id   AF-A0A8B8I2P6-F1
#
_cell.length_a   1.000
_cell.length_b   1.000
_cell.length_c   1.000
_cell.angle_alpha   90.00
_cell.angle_beta   90.00
_cell.angle_gamma   90.00
#
_symmetry.space_group_name_H-M   'P 1'
#
loop_
_entity.id
_entity.type
_entity.pdbx_description
1 polymer ?
#
loop_
_entity_poly.entity_id
_entity_poly.type
_entity_poly.pdbx_seq_one_letter_code
_entity_poly.pdbx_strand_id
1 'polypeptide(L)'
;MNINLGKREWFKMSTPALRKPKFLKGSDKKNVVDQQFIILTLKNGMKLVVSSDSFHGILMIGKTYRCVLCDVEIEHAFKEHHKSLVEHKKLLSKFPYVTEFSENLIRQINKINCYCTICNVTMGSVSVMLHIRTDEHIHELNRAILRADTYKPLDVNNNSI
;
A
#
# COMPACT_ATOMS: atom_id res chain seq x y z
N MET A 1 9.98 -30.43 73.20
CA MET A 1 9.83 -29.14 72.51
C MET A 1 8.93 -29.37 71.30
N ASN A 2 7.68 -28.92 71.38
CA ASN A 2 6.65 -29.14 70.34
C ASN A 2 6.70 -27.99 69.33
N ILE A 3 6.87 -28.32 68.05
CA ILE A 3 6.84 -27.35 66.95
C ILE A 3 5.52 -27.55 66.18
N ASN A 4 4.68 -26.52 66.26
CA ASN A 4 3.31 -26.48 65.74
C ASN A 4 3.36 -26.15 64.23
N LEU A 5 2.91 -27.05 63.37
CA LEU A 5 2.83 -26.85 61.92
C LEU A 5 1.56 -26.06 61.58
N GLY A 6 1.74 -24.76 61.30
CA GLY A 6 0.68 -23.86 60.86
C GLY A 6 0.09 -24.26 59.51
N LYS A 7 -1.22 -24.48 59.49
CA LYS A 7 -2.04 -24.69 58.28
C LYS A 7 -2.10 -23.38 57.49
N ARG A 8 -1.62 -23.39 56.24
CA ARG A 8 -1.82 -22.28 55.29
C ARG A 8 -3.14 -22.50 54.55
N GLU A 9 -4.10 -21.63 54.83
CA GLU A 9 -5.34 -21.51 54.06
C GLU A 9 -5.05 -20.93 52.67
N TRP A 10 -5.51 -21.65 51.64
CA TRP A 10 -5.39 -21.24 50.25
C TRP A 10 -6.53 -20.27 49.94
N PHE A 11 -6.20 -19.00 49.69
CA PHE A 11 -7.16 -18.02 49.17
C PHE A 11 -7.64 -18.47 47.78
N LYS A 12 -8.93 -18.83 47.69
CA LYS A 12 -9.64 -19.01 46.41
C LYS A 12 -9.71 -17.64 45.73
N MET A 13 -8.78 -17.36 44.81
CA MET A 13 -8.95 -16.24 43.89
C MET A 13 -10.02 -16.61 42.86
N SER A 14 -11.21 -16.04 43.01
CA SER A 14 -12.21 -16.00 41.95
C SER A 14 -11.63 -15.24 40.76
N THR A 15 -11.37 -15.95 39.67
CA THR A 15 -10.91 -15.37 38.41
C THR A 15 -11.91 -14.30 37.93
N PRO A 16 -11.48 -13.06 37.66
CA PRO A 16 -12.34 -12.05 37.07
C PRO A 16 -12.90 -12.57 35.73
N ALA A 17 -14.20 -12.38 35.51
CA ALA A 17 -14.81 -12.72 34.23
C ALA A 17 -14.09 -11.95 33.10
N LEU A 18 -13.48 -12.69 32.16
CA LEU A 18 -12.93 -12.13 30.94
C LEU A 18 -14.06 -11.43 30.18
N ARG A 19 -14.02 -10.09 30.17
CA ARG A 19 -14.92 -9.30 29.32
C ARG A 19 -14.67 -9.72 27.88
N LYS A 20 -15.69 -10.28 27.23
CA LYS A 20 -15.69 -10.46 25.77
C LYS A 20 -15.38 -9.10 25.12
N PRO A 21 -14.52 -9.04 24.08
CA PRO A 21 -14.30 -7.80 23.34
C PRO A 21 -15.66 -7.27 22.89
N LYS A 22 -16.00 -6.04 23.29
CA LYS A 22 -17.13 -5.35 22.69
C LYS A 22 -16.79 -5.24 21.20
N PHE A 23 -17.59 -5.87 20.35
CA PHE A 23 -17.63 -5.51 18.94
C PHE A 23 -17.97 -4.03 18.87
N LEU A 24 -16.95 -3.20 18.66
CA LEU A 24 -17.12 -1.80 18.35
C LEU A 24 -17.79 -1.75 16.97
N LYS A 25 -19.11 -1.59 16.95
CA LYS A 25 -19.82 -0.98 15.82
C LYS A 25 -19.42 0.50 15.81
N GLY A 26 -18.19 0.75 15.38
CA GLY A 26 -17.71 2.05 14.96
C GLY A 26 -17.59 2.02 13.45
N SER A 27 -18.71 2.26 12.76
CA SER A 27 -18.67 2.66 11.36
C SER A 27 -18.08 4.06 11.30
N ASP A 28 -16.74 4.15 11.37
CA ASP A 28 -16.06 5.30 10.83
C ASP A 28 -16.45 5.33 9.35
N LYS A 29 -17.30 6.30 9.01
CA LYS A 29 -17.44 6.78 7.64
C LYS A 29 -16.06 7.27 7.25
N LYS A 30 -15.20 6.34 6.82
CA LYS A 30 -14.00 6.68 6.07
C LYS A 30 -14.52 7.58 4.97
N ASN A 31 -14.05 8.83 4.94
CA ASN A 31 -14.03 9.61 3.74
C ASN A 31 -13.40 8.68 2.70
N VAL A 32 -14.23 8.01 1.91
CA VAL A 32 -13.78 7.21 0.79
C VAL A 32 -13.30 8.26 -0.20
N VAL A 33 -12.08 8.73 0.03
CA VAL A 33 -11.34 9.49 -0.96
C VAL A 33 -11.39 8.59 -2.18
N ASP A 34 -11.98 9.11 -3.24
CA ASP A 34 -12.22 8.40 -4.48
C ASP A 34 -10.86 8.00 -5.06
N GLN A 35 -10.39 6.82 -4.66
CA GLN A 35 -9.08 6.32 -5.04
C GLN A 35 -9.21 5.85 -6.47
N GLN A 36 -8.77 6.68 -7.40
CA GLN A 36 -8.63 6.29 -8.79
C GLN A 36 -7.60 5.16 -8.87
N PHE A 37 -7.97 4.05 -9.50
CA PHE A 37 -7.09 2.91 -9.74
C PHE A 37 -6.64 2.86 -11.20
N ILE A 38 -5.47 2.28 -11.43
CA ILE A 38 -4.88 2.06 -12.76
C ILE A 38 -4.63 0.57 -12.93
N ILE A 39 -5.04 0.01 -14.07
CA ILE A 39 -4.77 -1.36 -14.47
C ILE A 39 -3.49 -1.37 -15.29
N LEU A 40 -2.51 -2.16 -14.85
CA LEU A 40 -1.24 -2.38 -15.53
C LEU A 40 -1.22 -3.80 -16.08
N THR A 41 -1.00 -3.94 -17.39
CA THR A 41 -0.77 -5.23 -18.04
C THR A 41 0.73 -5.42 -18.25
N LEU A 42 1.29 -6.44 -17.60
CA LEU A 42 2.70 -6.78 -17.72
C LEU A 42 3.00 -7.53 -19.02
N LYS A 43 4.28 -7.66 -19.37
CA LYS A 43 4.73 -8.36 -20.58
C LYS A 43 4.33 -9.84 -20.63
N ASN A 44 4.19 -10.49 -19.47
CA ASN A 44 3.73 -11.87 -19.34
C ASN A 44 2.19 -12.01 -19.41
N GLY A 45 1.45 -10.90 -19.63
CA GLY A 45 -0.01 -10.88 -19.66
C GLY A 45 -0.68 -10.75 -18.30
N MET A 46 0.07 -10.81 -17.19
CA MET A 46 -0.46 -10.59 -15.84
C MET A 46 -0.98 -9.16 -15.70
N LYS A 47 -2.13 -9.01 -15.06
CA LYS A 47 -2.73 -7.71 -14.76
C LYS A 47 -2.59 -7.38 -13.29
N LEU A 48 -2.26 -6.14 -12.99
CA LEU A 48 -2.16 -5.61 -11.64
C LEU A 48 -2.99 -4.33 -11.53
N VAL A 49 -3.68 -4.15 -10.42
CA VAL A 49 -4.41 -2.91 -10.12
C VAL A 49 -3.76 -2.17 -8.96
N VAL A 50 -3.25 -0.99 -9.25
CA VAL A 50 -2.56 -0.10 -8.29
C VAL A 50 -3.27 1.24 -8.21
N SER A 51 -3.04 1.99 -7.14
CA SER A 51 -3.60 3.34 -7.04
C SER A 51 -2.95 4.29 -8.05
N SER A 52 -3.72 5.28 -8.52
CA SER A 52 -3.22 6.35 -9.38
C SER A 52 -2.05 7.08 -8.75
N ASP A 53 -2.11 7.38 -7.44
CA ASP A 53 -1.02 8.01 -6.71
C ASP A 53 0.26 7.16 -6.76
N SER A 54 0.16 5.86 -6.50
CA SER A 54 1.33 4.97 -6.50
C SER A 54 1.92 4.77 -7.90
N PHE A 55 1.08 4.75 -8.94
CA PHE A 55 1.59 4.69 -10.32
C PHE A 55 2.42 5.93 -10.68
N HIS A 56 1.96 7.11 -10.23
CA HIS A 56 2.63 8.40 -10.46
C HIS A 56 3.74 8.71 -9.44
N GLY A 57 4.03 7.80 -8.49
CA GLY A 57 5.08 8.03 -7.50
C GLY A 57 4.74 9.09 -6.45
N ILE A 58 3.47 9.20 -6.05
CA ILE A 58 3.00 10.16 -5.05
C ILE A 58 2.89 9.49 -3.68
N LEU A 59 3.72 9.95 -2.75
CA LEU A 59 3.73 9.55 -1.34
C LEU A 59 2.95 10.56 -0.50
N MET A 60 2.30 10.10 0.56
CA MET A 60 1.78 10.96 1.61
C MET A 60 2.81 11.06 2.73
N ILE A 61 3.20 12.27 3.12
CA ILE A 61 4.15 12.53 4.20
C ILE A 61 3.47 13.49 5.19
N GLY A 62 2.97 12.95 6.29
CA GLY A 62 2.18 13.74 7.25
C GLY A 62 0.87 14.24 6.63
N LYS A 63 0.79 15.54 6.35
CA LYS A 63 -0.38 16.21 5.75
C LYS A 63 -0.16 16.67 4.30
N THR A 64 1.05 16.52 3.78
CA THR A 64 1.41 16.90 2.41
C THR A 64 1.69 15.66 1.58
N TYR A 65 1.79 15.87 0.27
CA TYR A 65 2.22 14.83 -0.66
C TYR A 65 3.62 15.13 -1.18
N ARG A 66 4.35 14.10 -1.57
CA ARG A 66 5.64 14.23 -2.26
C ARG A 66 5.65 13.36 -3.50
N CYS A 67 6.02 13.92 -4.63
CA CYS A 67 6.29 13.13 -5.84
C CYS A 67 7.75 12.70 -5.83
N VAL A 68 8.01 11.40 -5.78
CA VAL A 68 9.38 10.87 -5.73
C VAL A 68 10.11 10.94 -7.07
N LEU A 69 9.36 11.10 -8.17
CA LEU A 69 9.91 11.21 -9.52
C LEU A 69 10.36 12.63 -9.83
N CYS A 70 9.58 13.62 -9.38
CA CYS A 70 9.86 15.05 -9.55
C CYS A 70 10.69 15.62 -8.41
N ASP A 71 10.74 14.93 -7.27
CA ASP A 71 11.36 15.37 -6.03
C ASP A 71 10.80 16.69 -5.48
N VAL A 72 9.47 16.83 -5.50
CA VAL A 72 8.76 18.04 -5.02
C VAL A 72 7.64 17.69 -4.05
N GLU A 73 7.39 18.59 -3.11
CA GLU A 73 6.21 18.55 -2.25
C GLU A 73 4.99 19.15 -2.98
N ILE A 74 3.82 18.59 -2.71
CA ILE A 74 2.57 18.88 -3.41
C ILE A 74 1.46 18.99 -2.36
N GLU A 75 0.71 20.08 -2.41
CA GLU A 75 -0.51 20.20 -1.61
C GLU A 75 -1.62 19.33 -2.20
N HIS A 76 -2.51 18.83 -1.35
CA HIS A 76 -3.60 17.95 -1.76
C HIS A 76 -4.39 18.50 -2.97
N ALA A 77 -4.68 19.81 -2.98
CA ALA A 77 -5.45 20.47 -4.04
C ALA A 77 -4.77 20.42 -5.42
N PHE A 78 -3.44 20.34 -5.48
CA PHE A 78 -2.67 20.35 -6.73
C PHE A 78 -2.21 18.96 -7.18
N LYS A 79 -2.56 17.89 -6.44
CA LYS A 79 -2.11 16.52 -6.73
C LYS A 79 -2.50 16.05 -8.13
N GLU A 80 -3.76 16.22 -8.51
CA GLU A 80 -4.24 15.79 -9.84
C GLU A 80 -3.66 16.68 -10.95
N HIS A 81 -3.52 17.98 -10.70
CA HIS A 81 -2.86 18.88 -11.63
C HIS A 81 -1.41 18.46 -11.87
N HIS A 82 -0.65 18.13 -10.82
CA HIS A 82 0.73 17.66 -10.93
C HIS A 82 0.86 16.41 -11.81
N LYS A 83 0.00 15.40 -11.64
CA LYS A 83 -0.01 14.19 -12.49
C LYS A 83 -0.26 14.51 -13.97
N SER A 84 -1.03 15.56 -14.24
CA SER A 84 -1.38 15.95 -15.60
C SER A 84 -0.26 16.68 -16.35
N LEU A 85 0.71 17.27 -15.62
CA LEU A 85 1.82 18.04 -16.19
C LEU A 85 2.67 17.22 -17.16
N VAL A 86 3.07 17.84 -18.25
CA VAL A 86 3.87 17.22 -19.30
C VAL A 86 5.26 16.82 -18.78
N GLU A 87 5.84 17.65 -17.92
CA GLU A 87 7.13 17.44 -17.27
C GLU A 87 7.09 16.20 -16.37
N HIS A 88 6.02 16.05 -15.61
CA HIS A 88 5.80 14.86 -14.77
C HIS A 88 5.72 13.58 -15.63
N LYS A 89 4.90 13.60 -16.69
CA LYS A 89 4.76 12.45 -17.59
C LYS A 89 6.07 12.09 -18.30
N LYS A 90 6.89 13.09 -18.67
CA LYS A 90 8.24 12.86 -19.22
C LYS A 90 9.13 12.13 -18.23
N LEU A 91 9.11 12.52 -16.95
CA LEU A 91 9.88 11.84 -15.90
C LEU A 91 9.36 10.43 -15.64
N LEU A 92 8.04 10.23 -15.64
CA LEU A 92 7.42 8.91 -15.48
C LEU A 92 7.90 7.90 -16.55
N SER A 93 8.05 8.36 -17.80
CA SER A 93 8.61 7.56 -18.90
C SER A 93 10.14 7.39 -18.78
N LYS A 94 10.85 8.37 -18.23
CA LYS A 94 12.31 8.33 -18.02
C LYS A 94 12.73 7.31 -16.96
N PHE A 95 11.86 7.03 -16.00
CA PHE A 95 12.11 6.06 -14.92
C PHE A 95 11.27 4.78 -15.12
N PRO A 96 11.59 3.94 -16.13
CA PRO A 96 10.85 2.70 -16.36
C PRO A 96 11.02 1.72 -15.20
N TYR A 97 10.18 0.69 -15.17
CA TYR A 97 10.36 -0.42 -14.24
C TYR A 97 11.65 -1.18 -14.57
N VAL A 98 12.36 -1.58 -13.52
CA VAL A 98 13.57 -2.41 -13.60
C VAL A 98 13.17 -3.79 -14.11
N THR A 99 13.84 -4.29 -15.16
CA THR A 99 13.36 -5.47 -15.92
C THR A 99 13.35 -6.72 -15.05
N GLU A 100 14.39 -6.88 -14.24
CA GLU A 100 14.60 -7.96 -13.27
C GLU A 100 13.52 -8.01 -12.19
N PHE A 101 12.83 -6.89 -11.94
CA PHE A 101 11.79 -6.75 -10.93
C PHE A 101 10.45 -6.30 -11.53
N SER A 102 10.25 -6.55 -12.82
CA SER A 102 9.09 -6.04 -13.56
C SER A 102 7.75 -6.50 -12.98
N GLU A 103 7.68 -7.72 -12.45
CA GLU A 103 6.50 -8.27 -11.77
C GLU A 103 6.19 -7.59 -10.42
N ASN A 104 7.22 -6.98 -9.81
CA ASN A 104 7.12 -6.28 -8.53
C ASN A 104 6.95 -4.76 -8.69
N LEU A 105 6.85 -4.27 -9.94
CA LEU A 105 6.69 -2.86 -10.28
C LEU A 105 7.71 -1.94 -9.57
N ILE A 106 8.97 -2.35 -9.56
CA ILE A 106 10.07 -1.57 -8.97
C ILE A 106 10.63 -0.59 -9.99
N ARG A 107 10.67 0.70 -9.67
CA ARG A 107 11.32 1.75 -10.47
C ARG A 107 12.65 2.15 -9.84
N GLN A 108 13.69 2.30 -10.66
CA GLN A 108 14.93 2.91 -10.21
C GLN A 108 14.85 4.43 -10.40
N ILE A 109 14.80 5.19 -9.31
CA ILE A 109 14.67 6.66 -9.37
C ILE A 109 16.06 7.31 -9.47
N ASN A 110 17.06 6.73 -8.80
CA ASN A 110 18.45 7.16 -8.93
C ASN A 110 19.40 5.98 -8.68
N LYS A 111 20.71 6.25 -8.54
CA LYS A 111 21.73 5.20 -8.35
C LYS A 111 21.53 4.36 -7.08
N ILE A 112 21.00 4.97 -6.02
CA ILE A 112 20.93 4.36 -4.69
C ILE A 112 19.49 4.07 -4.23
N ASN A 113 18.48 4.68 -4.86
CA ASN A 113 17.09 4.59 -4.43
C ASN A 113 16.20 3.97 -5.51
N CYS A 114 15.35 3.06 -5.06
CA CYS A 114 14.27 2.46 -5.80
C CYS A 114 12.92 2.84 -5.17
N TYR A 115 11.86 2.66 -5.96
CA TYR A 115 10.49 2.89 -5.55
C TYR A 115 9.63 1.71 -5.94
N CYS A 116 8.84 1.21 -4.99
CA CYS A 116 7.87 0.15 -5.24
C CYS A 116 6.49 0.78 -5.47
N THR A 117 5.95 0.61 -6.67
CA THR A 117 4.60 1.08 -7.00
C THR A 117 3.51 0.29 -6.29
N ILE A 118 3.74 -0.98 -5.94
CA ILE A 118 2.77 -1.81 -5.21
C ILE A 118 2.60 -1.31 -3.78
N CYS A 119 3.72 -1.16 -3.06
CA CYS A 119 3.73 -0.77 -1.65
C CYS A 119 3.69 0.75 -1.43
N ASN A 120 3.87 1.54 -2.50
CA ASN A 120 3.98 3.00 -2.45
C ASN A 120 5.05 3.48 -1.46
N VAL A 121 6.29 2.97 -1.57
CA VAL A 121 7.41 3.29 -0.68
C VAL A 121 8.72 3.43 -1.44
N THR A 122 9.62 4.26 -0.93
CA THR A 122 11.01 4.37 -1.39
C THR A 122 11.93 3.51 -0.53
N MET A 123 12.97 2.95 -1.13
CA MET A 123 13.95 2.11 -0.45
C MET A 123 15.32 2.19 -1.12
N GLY A 124 16.36 1.78 -0.41
CA GLY A 124 17.68 1.61 -1.01
C GLY A 124 17.68 0.48 -2.04
N SER A 125 18.48 0.61 -3.10
CA SER A 125 18.62 -0.41 -4.16
C SER A 125 19.08 -1.76 -3.61
N VAL A 126 19.95 -1.75 -2.60
CA VAL A 126 20.43 -2.95 -1.89
C VAL A 126 19.32 -3.67 -1.11
N SER A 127 18.24 -2.97 -0.77
CA SER A 127 17.14 -3.50 0.05
C SER A 127 15.97 -4.02 -0.79
N VAL A 128 15.99 -3.86 -2.12
CA VAL A 128 14.89 -4.30 -3.01
C VAL A 128 14.61 -5.78 -2.85
N MET A 129 15.66 -6.62 -2.84
CA MET A 129 15.53 -8.07 -2.69
C MET A 129 14.94 -8.47 -1.34
N LEU A 130 15.28 -7.75 -0.28
CA LEU A 130 14.70 -7.97 1.03
C LEU A 130 13.23 -7.57 1.05
N HIS A 131 12.92 -6.39 0.50
CA HIS A 131 11.57 -5.83 0.43
C HIS A 131 10.60 -6.75 -0.31
N ILE A 132 10.94 -7.23 -1.50
CA ILE A 132 10.03 -8.06 -2.30
C ILE A 132 9.75 -9.44 -1.68
N ARG A 133 10.52 -9.83 -0.66
CA ARG A 133 10.37 -11.09 0.07
C ARG A 133 9.62 -10.93 1.39
N THR A 134 9.28 -9.71 1.81
CA THR A 134 8.54 -9.53 3.06
C THR A 134 7.07 -9.89 2.87
N ASP A 135 6.44 -10.35 3.95
CA ASP A 135 5.03 -10.74 3.94
C ASP A 135 4.13 -9.56 3.57
N GLU A 136 4.50 -8.33 3.95
CA GLU A 136 3.74 -7.12 3.61
C GLU A 136 3.72 -6.87 2.11
N HIS A 137 4.86 -6.99 1.42
CA HIS A 137 4.91 -6.82 -0.03
C HIS A 137 4.13 -7.91 -0.75
N ILE A 138 4.31 -9.17 -0.35
CA ILE A 138 3.58 -10.31 -0.91
C ILE A 138 2.06 -10.11 -0.74
N HIS A 139 1.64 -9.62 0.43
CA HIS A 139 0.24 -9.31 0.69
C HIS A 139 -0.30 -8.22 -0.24
N GLU A 140 0.40 -7.10 -0.40
CA GLU A 140 -0.04 -6.01 -1.29
C GLU A 140 -0.02 -6.41 -2.77
N LEU A 141 0.95 -7.22 -3.20
CA LEU A 141 0.98 -7.79 -4.54
C LEU A 141 -0.24 -8.66 -4.80
N ASN A 142 -0.57 -9.58 -3.88
CA ASN A 142 -1.77 -10.41 -3.98
C ASN A 142 -3.05 -9.58 -4.03
N ARG A 143 -3.13 -8.49 -3.25
CA ARG A 143 -4.25 -7.55 -3.33
C ARG A 143 -4.33 -6.87 -4.70
N ALA A 144 -3.21 -6.49 -5.29
CA ALA A 144 -3.17 -5.87 -6.62
C ALA A 144 -3.63 -6.85 -7.71
N ILE A 145 -3.26 -8.12 -7.61
CA ILE A 145 -3.72 -9.20 -8.51
C ILE A 145 -5.22 -9.41 -8.36
N LEU A 146 -5.71 -9.64 -7.13
CA LEU A 146 -7.13 -9.90 -6.88
C LEU A 146 -8.03 -8.75 -7.34
N ARG A 147 -7.59 -7.50 -7.16
CA ARG A 147 -8.32 -6.34 -7.69
C ARG A 147 -8.45 -6.39 -9.22
N ALA A 148 -7.44 -6.88 -9.93
CA ALA A 148 -7.48 -7.03 -11.38
C ALA A 148 -8.53 -8.07 -11.82
N ASP A 149 -8.64 -9.19 -11.09
CA ASP A 149 -9.60 -10.25 -11.39
C ASP A 149 -11.05 -9.81 -11.15
N THR A 150 -11.26 -8.98 -10.14
CA THR A 150 -12.60 -8.44 -9.82
C THR A 150 -13.01 -7.26 -10.69
N TYR A 151 -12.07 -6.68 -11.45
CA TYR A 151 -12.38 -5.51 -12.28
C TYR A 151 -13.26 -5.92 -13.46
N LYS A 152 -14.53 -5.52 -13.38
CA LYS A 152 -15.43 -5.56 -14.54
C LYS A 152 -15.19 -4.29 -15.36
N PRO A 153 -14.80 -4.40 -16.65
CA PRO A 153 -14.84 -3.23 -17.51
C PRO A 153 -16.25 -2.64 -17.44
N LEU A 154 -16.36 -1.33 -17.27
CA LEU A 154 -17.65 -0.68 -17.49
C LEU A 154 -18.01 -0.95 -18.95
N ASP A 155 -19.08 -1.71 -19.19
CA ASP A 155 -19.61 -1.92 -20.52
C ASP A 155 -19.93 -0.54 -21.10
N VAL A 156 -19.08 -0.06 -22.00
CA VAL A 156 -19.34 1.13 -22.80
C VAL A 156 -20.41 0.72 -23.81
N ASN A 157 -21.66 0.68 -23.36
CA ASN A 157 -22.79 0.45 -24.24
C ASN A 157 -22.90 1.64 -25.20
N ASN A 158 -22.51 1.35 -26.44
CA ASN A 158 -22.99 1.88 -27.71
C ASN A 158 -24.15 2.90 -27.59
N ASN A 159 -23.82 4.19 -27.52
CA ASN A 159 -24.68 5.22 -28.10
C ASN A 159 -24.19 5.47 -29.53
N SER A 160 -24.64 4.60 -30.43
CA SER A 160 -24.76 4.93 -31.85
C SER A 160 -25.89 5.96 -31.97
N ILE A 161 -25.55 7.20 -32.31
CA ILE A 161 -26.48 8.18 -32.89
C ILE A 161 -26.22 8.18 -34.39
#